data_AF-A0A2D0HAN8-F1
#
_entry.id   AF-A0A2D0HAN8-F1
#
_cell.length_a   1.000
_cell.length_b   1.000
_cell.length_c   1.000
_cell.angle_alpha   90.00
_cell.angle_beta   90.00
_cell.angle_gamma   90.00
#
_symmetry.space_group_name_H-M   'P 1'
#
loop_
_entity.id
_entity.type
_entity.pdbx_description
1 polymer ?
#
loop_
_entity_poly.entity_id
_entity_poly.type
_entity_poly.pdbx_seq_one_letter_code
_entity_poly.pdbx_strand_id
1 'polypeptide(L)'
;MAEYIAGQQQSDGGWAYAEGVRQTDVDDTSFCVEFLRAVNPEKYKEYISKAEAYLLAIQNEDGGFPTFVRGNPSEITMTAAALNALAPRSAEYTNVFEFGLRYITSQQRLDGSFERSWSLSEAQAIFRSVLAMRTCKVVQSPQLLESIYTAEVKALDYLRISQNSDGGWGHQLGDASDVISTSYTLIALSSLGDAETLRRGTDYMMLQQDEESKFVSIPDQAAPRPIPYDVPILTSIFALLALKYTAAVITE
;
A
#
# COMPACT_ATOMS: atom_id res chain seq x y z
N MET A 1 16.11 -10.97 -12.36
CA MET A 1 14.79 -10.60 -11.80
C MET A 1 14.04 -9.62 -12.68
N ALA A 2 14.51 -8.38 -12.91
CA ALA A 2 13.74 -7.40 -13.71
C ALA A 2 13.43 -7.84 -15.15
N GLU A 3 14.37 -8.47 -15.86
CA GLU A 3 14.10 -9.04 -17.19
C GLU A 3 13.05 -10.15 -17.15
N TYR A 4 13.07 -10.97 -16.09
CA TYR A 4 12.08 -12.02 -15.89
C TYR A 4 10.70 -11.43 -15.70
N ILE A 5 10.55 -10.47 -14.78
CA ILE A 5 9.29 -9.77 -14.53
C ILE A 5 8.80 -9.07 -15.79
N ALA A 6 9.64 -8.31 -16.50
CA ALA A 6 9.26 -7.67 -17.76
C ALA A 6 8.70 -8.69 -18.78
N GLY A 7 9.33 -9.87 -18.88
CA GLY A 7 8.88 -10.95 -19.74
C GLY A 7 7.55 -11.61 -19.35
N GLN A 8 7.03 -11.38 -18.13
CA GLN A 8 5.73 -11.88 -17.68
C GLN A 8 4.56 -10.92 -17.99
N GLN A 9 4.81 -9.73 -18.56
CA GLN A 9 3.75 -8.79 -18.91
C GLN A 9 2.79 -9.42 -19.93
N GLN A 10 1.49 -9.36 -19.66
CA GLN A 10 0.47 -9.85 -20.56
C GLN A 10 0.18 -8.85 -21.69
N SER A 11 -0.55 -9.29 -22.71
CA SER A 11 -0.81 -8.48 -23.91
C SER A 11 -1.64 -7.22 -23.66
N ASP A 12 -2.37 -7.17 -22.55
CA ASP A 12 -3.15 -6.01 -22.09
C ASP A 12 -2.30 -4.96 -21.35
N GLY A 13 -1.02 -5.27 -21.07
CA GLY A 13 -0.08 -4.40 -20.35
C GLY A 13 0.00 -4.66 -18.84
N GLY A 14 -0.82 -5.57 -18.31
CA GLY A 14 -0.82 -5.92 -16.88
C GLY A 14 0.06 -7.12 -16.53
N TRP A 15 0.14 -7.40 -15.24
CA TRP A 15 0.72 -8.63 -14.67
C TRP A 15 -0.33 -9.39 -13.88
N ALA A 16 -0.15 -10.70 -13.82
CA ALA A 16 -0.94 -11.62 -13.03
C ALA A 16 -0.17 -12.04 -11.77
N TYR A 17 -0.92 -12.38 -10.72
CA TYR A 17 -0.40 -12.82 -9.42
C TYR A 17 0.68 -13.90 -9.44
N ALA A 18 0.59 -14.89 -10.35
CA ALA A 18 1.50 -16.02 -10.34
C ALA A 18 1.75 -16.59 -11.74
N GLU A 19 2.83 -17.37 -11.86
CA GLU A 19 3.16 -18.10 -13.07
C GLU A 19 2.00 -19.00 -13.52
N GLY A 20 1.69 -18.96 -14.82
CA GLY A 20 0.59 -19.73 -15.40
C GLY A 20 -0.79 -19.09 -15.23
N VAL A 21 -0.94 -18.06 -14.40
CA VAL A 21 -2.15 -17.23 -14.33
C VAL A 21 -2.09 -16.18 -15.44
N ARG A 22 -3.19 -16.01 -16.17
CA ARG A 22 -3.31 -14.99 -17.24
C ARG A 22 -4.17 -13.80 -16.87
N GLN A 23 -4.99 -13.94 -15.82
CA GLN A 23 -5.82 -12.84 -15.34
C GLN A 23 -4.90 -11.82 -14.68
N THR A 24 -4.76 -10.66 -15.30
CA THR A 24 -4.06 -9.52 -14.77
C THR A 24 -4.91 -8.78 -13.74
N ASP A 25 -4.25 -8.04 -12.86
CA ASP A 25 -4.92 -7.22 -11.85
C ASP A 25 -4.13 -5.94 -11.55
N VAL A 26 -4.77 -5.04 -10.83
CA VAL A 26 -4.22 -3.72 -10.47
C VAL A 26 -3.06 -3.83 -9.49
N ASP A 27 -3.11 -4.74 -8.51
CA ASP A 27 -2.09 -4.78 -7.45
C ASP A 27 -0.75 -5.29 -7.98
N ASP A 28 -0.77 -6.41 -8.68
CA ASP A 28 0.42 -7.01 -9.28
C ASP A 28 1.02 -6.11 -10.36
N THR A 29 0.17 -5.47 -11.17
CA THR A 29 0.63 -4.50 -12.16
C THR A 29 1.29 -3.29 -11.52
N SER A 30 0.71 -2.76 -10.43
CA SER A 30 1.30 -1.65 -9.67
C SER A 30 2.67 -2.00 -9.09
N PHE A 31 2.82 -3.16 -8.45
CA PHE A 31 4.13 -3.58 -7.94
C PHE A 31 5.16 -3.81 -9.05
N CYS A 32 4.75 -4.45 -10.15
CA CYS A 32 5.66 -4.73 -11.26
C CYS A 32 6.16 -3.44 -11.91
N VAL A 33 5.28 -2.45 -12.13
CA VAL A 33 5.71 -1.17 -12.72
C VAL A 33 6.59 -0.36 -11.78
N GLU A 34 6.28 -0.33 -10.48
CA GLU A 34 7.13 0.32 -9.47
C GLU A 34 8.52 -0.32 -9.42
N PHE A 35 8.59 -1.66 -9.43
CA PHE A 35 9.85 -2.39 -9.43
C PHE A 35 10.68 -2.13 -10.69
N LEU A 36 10.09 -2.25 -11.88
CA LEU A 36 10.80 -2.02 -13.14
C LEU A 36 11.31 -0.57 -13.24
N ARG A 37 10.51 0.39 -12.79
CA ARG A 37 10.90 1.80 -12.72
C ARG A 37 12.04 2.05 -11.74
N ALA A 38 12.03 1.39 -10.58
CA ALA A 38 13.11 1.49 -9.59
C ALA A 38 14.44 0.87 -10.08
N VAL A 39 14.37 -0.19 -10.89
CA VAL A 39 15.58 -0.87 -11.40
C VAL A 39 16.23 -0.12 -12.57
N ASN A 40 15.47 0.18 -13.64
CA ASN A 40 15.98 0.90 -14.80
C ASN A 40 14.83 1.44 -15.68
N PRO A 41 14.39 2.70 -15.49
CA PRO A 41 13.22 3.22 -16.17
C PRO A 41 13.42 3.36 -17.69
N GLU A 42 14.65 3.62 -18.15
CA GLU A 42 14.94 3.75 -19.59
C GLU A 42 14.92 2.39 -20.29
N LYS A 43 15.53 1.36 -19.69
CA LYS A 43 15.55 0.01 -20.26
C LYS A 43 14.15 -0.59 -20.35
N TYR A 44 13.30 -0.35 -19.35
CA TYR A 44 11.95 -0.95 -19.27
C TYR A 44 10.83 0.03 -19.66
N LYS A 45 11.16 1.14 -20.31
CA LYS A 45 10.22 2.22 -20.65
C LYS A 45 8.95 1.73 -21.35
N GLU A 46 9.06 0.81 -22.30
CA GLU A 46 7.91 0.27 -23.03
C GLU A 46 6.96 -0.54 -22.12
N TYR A 47 7.51 -1.39 -21.25
CA TYR A 47 6.72 -2.16 -20.28
C TYR A 47 6.02 -1.23 -19.29
N ILE A 48 6.73 -0.23 -18.78
CA ILE A 48 6.19 0.80 -17.88
C ILE A 48 5.04 1.54 -18.56
N SER A 49 5.23 1.98 -19.81
CA SER A 49 4.22 2.75 -20.54
C SER A 49 2.94 1.94 -20.79
N LYS A 50 3.08 0.64 -21.08
CA LYS A 50 1.95 -0.29 -21.22
C LYS A 50 1.22 -0.51 -19.89
N ALA A 51 1.96 -0.64 -18.80
CA ALA A 51 1.40 -0.78 -17.45
C ALA A 51 0.61 0.47 -17.03
N GLU A 52 1.17 1.65 -17.30
CA GLU A 52 0.51 2.94 -17.05
C GLU A 52 -0.79 3.02 -17.86
N ALA A 53 -0.76 2.66 -19.15
CA ALA A 53 -1.96 2.64 -20.00
C ALA A 53 -3.02 1.64 -19.50
N TYR A 54 -2.60 0.46 -19.04
CA TYR A 54 -3.48 -0.55 -18.42
C TYR A 54 -4.18 0.01 -17.18
N LEU A 55 -3.43 0.59 -16.23
CA LEU A 55 -4.00 1.17 -15.01
C LEU A 55 -4.98 2.30 -15.33
N LEU A 56 -4.59 3.24 -16.21
CA LEU A 56 -5.45 4.35 -16.64
C LEU A 56 -6.77 3.87 -17.25
N ALA A 57 -6.76 2.74 -17.97
CA ALA A 57 -7.95 2.17 -18.58
C ALA A 57 -8.88 1.48 -17.57
N ILE A 58 -8.41 1.15 -16.35
CA ILE A 58 -9.17 0.43 -15.34
C ILE A 58 -9.99 1.34 -14.41
N GLN A 59 -9.59 2.60 -14.23
CA GLN A 59 -10.26 3.50 -13.29
C GLN A 59 -11.77 3.60 -13.56
N ASN A 60 -12.55 3.48 -12.49
CA ASN A 60 -14.01 3.60 -12.52
C ASN A 60 -14.46 5.06 -12.51
N GLU A 61 -15.75 5.28 -12.80
CA GLU A 61 -16.36 6.61 -12.77
C GLU A 61 -16.41 7.23 -11.36
N ASP A 62 -16.40 6.39 -10.31
CA ASP A 62 -16.31 6.84 -8.92
C ASP A 62 -14.89 7.29 -8.51
N GLY A 63 -13.92 7.17 -9.43
CA GLY A 63 -12.52 7.51 -9.23
C GLY A 63 -11.67 6.39 -8.63
N GLY A 64 -12.29 5.34 -8.11
CA GLY A 64 -11.58 4.20 -7.56
C GLY A 64 -11.15 3.20 -8.63
N PHE A 65 -10.39 2.20 -8.18
CA PHE A 65 -9.90 1.10 -9.01
C PHE A 65 -10.40 -0.24 -8.44
N PRO A 66 -10.97 -1.12 -9.28
CA PRO A 66 -11.24 -2.50 -8.90
C PRO A 66 -9.98 -3.35 -8.98
N THR A 67 -10.03 -4.59 -8.49
CA THR A 67 -8.89 -5.53 -8.60
C THR A 67 -8.62 -5.93 -10.05
N PHE A 68 -9.63 -6.42 -10.78
CA PHE A 68 -9.41 -7.10 -12.06
C PHE A 68 -9.89 -6.31 -13.28
N VAL A 69 -11.14 -5.84 -13.28
CA VAL A 69 -11.80 -5.32 -14.49
C VAL A 69 -12.62 -4.08 -14.15
N ARG A 70 -12.53 -3.06 -15.00
CA ARG A 70 -13.35 -1.85 -14.93
C ARG A 70 -14.84 -2.19 -14.85
N GLY A 71 -15.57 -1.46 -14.01
CA GLY A 71 -16.99 -1.66 -13.75
C GLY A 71 -17.28 -2.56 -12.55
N ASN A 72 -16.31 -3.35 -12.09
CA ASN A 72 -16.41 -4.00 -10.77
C ASN A 72 -16.31 -2.95 -9.66
N PRO A 73 -16.79 -3.25 -8.44
CA PRO A 73 -16.64 -2.34 -7.31
C PRO A 73 -15.19 -1.92 -7.09
N SER A 74 -14.97 -0.64 -6.91
CA SER A 74 -13.67 -0.07 -6.54
C SER A 74 -13.25 -0.54 -5.15
N GLU A 75 -11.95 -0.67 -4.92
CA GLU A 75 -11.35 -1.08 -3.66
C GLU A 75 -10.27 -0.09 -3.20
N ILE A 76 -10.10 0.06 -1.89
CA ILE A 76 -9.20 1.07 -1.31
C ILE A 76 -7.74 0.78 -1.65
N THR A 77 -7.31 -0.46 -1.45
CA THR A 77 -5.90 -0.81 -1.63
C THR A 77 -5.51 -0.81 -3.11
N MET A 78 -6.44 -1.18 -4.00
CA MET A 78 -6.25 -1.11 -5.47
C MET A 78 -6.17 0.33 -5.95
N THR A 79 -7.05 1.20 -5.45
CA THR A 79 -7.02 2.64 -5.76
C THR A 79 -5.69 3.24 -5.32
N ALA A 80 -5.28 2.99 -4.08
CA ALA A 80 -4.00 3.46 -3.57
C ALA A 80 -2.80 2.90 -4.36
N ALA A 81 -2.81 1.61 -4.71
CA ALA A 81 -1.75 0.97 -5.49
C ALA A 81 -1.61 1.61 -6.88
N ALA A 82 -2.71 1.85 -7.58
CA ALA A 82 -2.68 2.47 -8.90
C ALA A 82 -2.16 3.91 -8.83
N LEU A 83 -2.58 4.69 -7.83
CA LEU A 83 -2.10 6.06 -7.65
C LEU A 83 -0.60 6.11 -7.33
N ASN A 84 -0.10 5.24 -6.44
CA ASN A 84 1.33 5.18 -6.14
C ASN A 84 2.16 4.79 -7.38
N ALA A 85 1.68 3.80 -8.13
CA ALA A 85 2.31 3.36 -9.37
C ALA A 85 2.33 4.45 -10.46
N LEU A 86 1.32 5.33 -10.51
CA LEU A 86 1.23 6.43 -11.48
C LEU A 86 1.90 7.72 -10.98
N ALA A 87 2.30 7.81 -9.71
CA ALA A 87 2.75 9.05 -9.06
C ALA A 87 3.91 9.76 -9.77
N PRO A 88 4.92 9.06 -10.33
CA PRO A 88 6.01 9.74 -11.04
C PRO A 88 5.57 10.57 -12.24
N ARG A 89 4.36 10.34 -12.77
CA ARG A 89 3.76 11.08 -13.88
C ARG A 89 2.45 11.77 -13.45
N SER A 90 2.28 12.04 -12.16
CA SER A 90 1.02 12.59 -11.64
C SER A 90 0.58 13.88 -12.32
N ALA A 91 1.51 14.70 -12.80
CA ALA A 91 1.22 15.95 -13.52
C ALA A 91 0.55 15.72 -14.88
N GLU A 92 0.76 14.55 -15.51
CA GLU A 92 0.10 14.16 -16.75
C GLU A 92 -1.29 13.56 -16.49
N TYR A 93 -1.51 13.06 -15.27
CA TYR A 93 -2.71 12.31 -14.88
C TYR A 93 -3.51 13.01 -13.78
N THR A 94 -3.48 14.35 -13.71
CA THR A 94 -4.08 15.12 -12.61
C THR A 94 -5.51 14.71 -12.27
N ASN A 95 -6.37 14.50 -13.28
CA ASN A 95 -7.75 14.06 -13.04
C ASN A 95 -7.82 12.68 -12.37
N VAL A 96 -6.99 11.73 -12.80
CA VAL A 96 -6.93 10.38 -12.22
C VAL A 96 -6.62 10.47 -10.72
N PHE A 97 -5.66 11.32 -10.36
CA PHE A 97 -5.29 11.57 -8.97
C PHE A 97 -6.40 12.28 -8.18
N GLU A 98 -7.00 13.34 -8.73
CA GLU A 98 -8.07 14.06 -8.03
C GLU A 98 -9.27 13.14 -7.74
N PHE A 99 -9.69 12.34 -8.71
CA PHE A 99 -10.79 11.40 -8.53
C PHE A 99 -10.42 10.25 -7.58
N GLY A 100 -9.22 9.67 -7.72
CA GLY A 100 -8.76 8.58 -6.84
C GLY A 100 -8.58 9.02 -5.39
N LEU A 101 -8.06 10.22 -5.14
CA LEU A 101 -7.90 10.75 -3.78
C LEU A 101 -9.25 11.14 -3.17
N ARG A 102 -10.19 11.66 -3.97
CA ARG A 102 -11.59 11.85 -3.52
C ARG A 102 -12.23 10.52 -3.14
N TYR A 103 -12.03 9.48 -3.94
CA TYR A 103 -12.50 8.14 -3.61
C TYR A 103 -11.92 7.69 -2.27
N ILE A 104 -10.59 7.65 -2.11
CA ILE A 104 -9.93 7.22 -0.85
C ILE A 104 -10.48 8.00 0.35
N THR A 105 -10.44 9.34 0.31
CA THR A 105 -10.86 10.17 1.45
C THR A 105 -12.35 10.02 1.78
N SER A 106 -13.21 9.74 0.79
CA SER A 106 -14.65 9.51 1.01
C SER A 106 -14.97 8.16 1.64
N GLN A 107 -14.07 7.18 1.52
CA GLN A 107 -14.28 5.80 1.99
C GLN A 107 -13.68 5.55 3.39
N GLN A 108 -12.90 6.49 3.93
CA GLN A 108 -12.37 6.36 5.29
C GLN A 108 -13.51 6.35 6.31
N ARG A 109 -13.46 5.42 7.25
CA ARG A 109 -14.42 5.32 8.35
C ARG A 109 -14.20 6.44 9.37
N LEU A 110 -15.18 6.64 10.25
CA LEU A 110 -15.11 7.67 11.29
C LEU A 110 -13.96 7.46 12.28
N ASP A 111 -13.62 6.20 12.55
CA ASP A 111 -12.50 5.82 13.42
C ASP A 111 -11.12 5.99 12.77
N GLY A 112 -11.06 6.27 11.45
CA GLY A 112 -9.82 6.42 10.68
C GLY A 112 -9.37 5.17 9.92
N SER A 113 -10.03 4.03 10.13
CA SER A 113 -9.79 2.80 9.38
C SER A 113 -10.40 2.82 7.97
N PHE A 114 -10.05 1.80 7.17
CA PHE A 114 -10.59 1.57 5.82
C PHE A 114 -11.09 0.13 5.67
N GLU A 115 -11.86 -0.15 4.62
CA GLU A 115 -12.06 -1.52 4.16
C GLU A 115 -10.71 -2.12 3.71
N ARG A 116 -10.46 -3.39 4.06
CA ARG A 116 -9.12 -4.01 4.00
C ARG A 116 -8.79 -4.66 2.67
N SER A 117 -9.76 -4.77 1.78
CA SER A 117 -9.62 -5.41 0.47
C SER A 117 -9.13 -6.85 0.64
N TRP A 118 -7.90 -7.18 0.25
CA TRP A 118 -7.35 -8.55 0.25
C TRP A 118 -6.49 -8.89 1.49
N SER A 119 -6.39 -7.99 2.46
CA SER A 119 -5.65 -8.20 3.71
C SER A 119 -6.58 -8.35 4.91
N LEU A 120 -6.09 -9.02 5.94
CA LEU A 120 -6.73 -9.11 7.24
C LEU A 120 -6.32 -7.96 8.16
N SER A 121 -5.19 -7.29 7.87
CA SER A 121 -4.69 -6.13 8.60
C SER A 121 -5.31 -4.81 8.14
N GLU A 122 -5.90 -4.05 9.07
CA GLU A 122 -6.37 -2.67 8.83
C GLU A 122 -5.21 -1.72 8.56
N ALA A 123 -4.04 -1.99 9.15
CA ALA A 123 -2.83 -1.22 8.91
C ALA A 123 -2.41 -1.29 7.43
N GLN A 124 -2.70 -2.39 6.72
CA GLN A 124 -2.40 -2.52 5.29
C GLN A 124 -3.10 -1.44 4.46
N ALA A 125 -4.42 -1.31 4.65
CA ALA A 125 -5.21 -0.33 3.91
C ALA A 125 -4.87 1.12 4.30
N ILE A 126 -4.55 1.35 5.59
CA ILE A 126 -4.12 2.66 6.08
C ILE A 126 -2.79 3.06 5.44
N PHE A 127 -1.75 2.23 5.49
CA PHE A 127 -0.43 2.63 4.97
C PHE A 127 -0.49 2.93 3.47
N ARG A 128 -1.20 2.11 2.69
CA ARG A 128 -1.32 2.32 1.24
C ARG A 128 -2.02 3.64 0.94
N SER A 129 -3.12 3.91 1.65
CA SER A 129 -3.90 5.15 1.49
C SER A 129 -3.06 6.38 1.86
N VAL A 130 -2.33 6.33 2.98
CA VAL A 130 -1.42 7.40 3.42
C VAL A 130 -0.33 7.64 2.37
N LEU A 131 0.28 6.58 1.84
CA LEU A 131 1.29 6.72 0.80
C LEU A 131 0.71 7.40 -0.45
N ALA A 132 -0.49 7.00 -0.90
CA ALA A 132 -1.15 7.60 -2.06
C ALA A 132 -1.49 9.09 -1.85
N MET A 133 -1.96 9.44 -0.65
CA MET A 133 -2.24 10.83 -0.28
C MET A 133 -0.99 11.70 -0.29
N ARG A 134 0.16 11.15 0.11
CA ARG A 134 1.42 11.90 0.23
C ARG A 134 2.29 11.92 -1.02
N THR A 135 2.13 10.95 -1.91
CA THR A 135 2.89 10.90 -3.17
C THR A 135 2.34 11.90 -4.20
N CYS A 136 1.08 12.31 -4.08
CA CYS A 136 0.47 13.25 -5.01
C CYS A 136 0.78 14.72 -4.65
N LYS A 137 1.61 15.38 -5.47
CA LYS A 137 1.94 16.81 -5.32
C LYS A 137 1.18 17.75 -6.25
N VAL A 138 0.29 17.20 -7.07
CA VAL A 138 -0.34 17.95 -8.18
C VAL A 138 -1.75 18.43 -7.85
N VAL A 139 -2.35 17.93 -6.77
CA VAL A 139 -3.68 18.39 -6.33
C VAL A 139 -3.59 19.84 -5.84
N GLN A 140 -4.44 20.70 -6.40
CA GLN A 140 -4.55 22.10 -6.01
C GLN A 140 -5.92 22.46 -5.42
N SER A 141 -6.91 21.56 -5.49
CA SER A 141 -8.25 21.80 -4.94
C SER A 141 -8.19 21.97 -3.41
N PRO A 142 -8.55 23.14 -2.85
CA PRO A 142 -8.46 23.38 -1.40
C PRO A 142 -9.30 22.39 -0.59
N GLN A 143 -10.49 22.04 -1.08
CA GLN A 143 -11.40 21.10 -0.41
C GLN A 143 -10.81 19.68 -0.36
N LEU A 144 -10.13 19.27 -1.44
CA LEU A 144 -9.48 17.96 -1.47
C LEU A 144 -8.23 17.94 -0.57
N LEU A 145 -7.44 19.02 -0.54
CA LEU A 145 -6.32 19.16 0.38
C LEU A 145 -6.76 19.10 1.85
N GLU A 146 -7.87 19.74 2.20
CA GLU A 146 -8.48 19.65 3.53
C GLU A 146 -8.97 18.23 3.86
N SER A 147 -9.58 17.55 2.88
CA SER A 147 -10.03 16.16 3.04
C SER A 147 -8.86 15.21 3.26
N ILE A 148 -7.76 15.39 2.52
CA ILE A 148 -6.52 14.63 2.68
C ILE A 148 -5.93 14.86 4.06
N TYR A 149 -5.78 16.12 4.47
CA TYR A 149 -5.26 16.46 5.79
C TYR A 149 -6.09 15.82 6.91
N THR A 150 -7.42 15.93 6.82
CA THR A 150 -8.34 15.31 7.78
C THR A 150 -8.17 13.79 7.81
N ALA A 151 -7.99 13.16 6.65
CA ALA A 151 -7.82 11.72 6.55
C ALA A 151 -6.49 11.24 7.14
N GLU A 152 -5.41 12.00 6.94
CA GLU A 152 -4.11 11.74 7.56
C GLU A 152 -4.18 11.83 9.09
N VAL A 153 -4.86 12.84 9.64
CA VAL A 153 -5.05 12.99 11.10
C VAL A 153 -5.82 11.80 11.67
N LYS A 154 -6.93 11.40 11.05
CA LYS A 154 -7.70 10.24 11.50
C LYS A 154 -6.90 8.94 11.42
N ALA A 155 -6.12 8.75 10.36
CA ALA A 155 -5.25 7.59 10.22
C ALA A 155 -4.19 7.56 11.33
N LEU A 156 -3.56 8.71 11.62
CA LEU A 156 -2.58 8.82 12.70
C LEU A 156 -3.21 8.50 14.07
N ASP A 157 -4.37 9.09 14.36
CA ASP A 157 -5.10 8.85 15.61
C ASP A 157 -5.47 7.37 15.77
N TYR A 158 -5.95 6.72 14.71
CA TYR A 158 -6.25 5.29 14.72
C TYR A 158 -5.02 4.45 15.04
N LEU A 159 -3.89 4.69 14.34
CA LEU A 159 -2.65 3.96 14.55
C LEU A 159 -2.10 4.19 15.97
N ARG A 160 -2.22 5.40 16.53
CA ARG A 160 -1.81 5.68 17.91
C ARG A 160 -2.69 4.93 18.92
N ILE A 161 -4.01 4.98 18.78
CA ILE A 161 -4.96 4.35 19.70
C ILE A 161 -4.87 2.82 19.64
N SER A 162 -4.53 2.26 18.48
CA SER A 162 -4.43 0.81 18.26
C SER A 162 -3.10 0.19 18.70
N GLN A 163 -2.12 0.98 19.16
CA GLN A 163 -0.83 0.44 19.60
C GLN A 163 -0.99 -0.35 20.90
N ASN A 164 -0.57 -1.61 20.89
CA ASN A 164 -0.60 -2.47 22.07
C ASN A 164 0.45 -2.05 23.11
N SER A 165 0.34 -2.58 24.32
CA SER A 165 1.26 -2.27 25.42
C SER A 165 2.71 -2.68 25.13
N ASP A 166 2.91 -3.73 24.32
CA ASP A 166 4.21 -4.21 23.86
C ASP A 166 4.84 -3.36 22.75
N GLY A 167 4.11 -2.37 22.24
CA GLY A 167 4.55 -1.46 21.19
C GLY A 167 4.14 -1.88 19.77
N GLY A 168 3.69 -3.12 19.57
CA GLY A 168 3.26 -3.61 18.26
C GLY A 168 1.78 -3.34 17.96
N TRP A 169 1.35 -3.83 16.79
CA TRP A 169 -0.04 -3.81 16.31
C TRP A 169 -0.45 -5.18 15.81
N GLY A 170 -1.71 -5.55 16.02
CA GLY A 170 -2.35 -6.70 15.41
C GLY A 170 -3.09 -6.36 14.13
N HIS A 171 -3.69 -7.37 13.49
CA HIS A 171 -4.52 -7.19 12.28
C HIS A 171 -5.63 -6.14 12.48
N GLN A 172 -6.30 -6.13 13.64
CA GLN A 172 -7.33 -5.16 14.00
C GLN A 172 -7.10 -4.61 15.41
N LEU A 173 -7.83 -3.55 15.76
CA LEU A 173 -7.83 -2.99 17.11
C LEU A 173 -8.11 -4.08 18.17
N GLY A 174 -7.16 -4.25 19.09
CA GLY A 174 -7.25 -5.20 20.20
C GLY A 174 -6.75 -6.61 19.89
N ASP A 175 -6.39 -6.92 18.64
CA ASP A 175 -5.70 -8.16 18.31
C ASP A 175 -4.26 -8.15 18.87
N ALA A 176 -3.72 -9.33 19.12
CA ALA A 176 -2.33 -9.48 19.57
C ALA A 176 -1.36 -8.94 18.50
N SER A 177 -0.27 -8.32 18.95
CA SER A 177 0.75 -7.76 18.06
C SER A 177 1.37 -8.80 17.16
N ASP A 178 1.52 -8.46 15.88
CA ASP A 178 2.16 -9.28 14.87
C ASP A 178 3.13 -8.44 14.02
N VAL A 179 4.06 -9.12 13.34
CA VAL A 179 5.14 -8.46 12.61
C VAL A 179 4.62 -7.74 11.37
N ILE A 180 3.65 -8.32 10.64
CA ILE A 180 3.20 -7.77 9.36
C ILE A 180 2.37 -6.48 9.56
N SER A 181 1.44 -6.50 10.51
CA SER A 181 0.66 -5.32 10.92
C SER A 181 1.55 -4.22 11.48
N THR A 182 2.50 -4.58 12.35
CA THR A 182 3.45 -3.60 12.89
C THR A 182 4.30 -2.98 11.78
N SER A 183 4.73 -3.78 10.79
CA SER A 183 5.50 -3.28 9.65
C SER A 183 4.70 -2.26 8.83
N TYR A 184 3.45 -2.56 8.51
CA TYR A 184 2.54 -1.64 7.82
C TYR A 184 2.35 -0.33 8.60
N THR A 185 2.11 -0.42 9.90
CA THR A 185 1.95 0.75 10.76
C THR A 185 3.20 1.62 10.80
N LEU A 186 4.39 1.02 10.94
CA LEU A 186 5.64 1.76 10.97
C LEU A 186 5.91 2.50 9.65
N ILE A 187 5.59 1.89 8.50
CA ILE A 187 5.68 2.56 7.20
C ILE A 187 4.75 3.79 7.17
N ALA A 188 3.50 3.65 7.61
CA ALA A 188 2.56 4.77 7.66
C ALA A 188 3.05 5.90 8.59
N LEU A 189 3.41 5.55 9.84
CA LEU A 189 3.85 6.49 10.87
C LEU A 189 5.15 7.22 10.51
N SER A 190 6.05 6.57 9.76
CA SER A 190 7.28 7.21 9.27
C SER A 190 7.01 8.45 8.42
N SER A 191 5.83 8.51 7.79
CA SER A 191 5.38 9.69 7.08
C SER A 191 4.53 10.60 7.99
N LEU A 192 3.53 10.07 8.70
CA LEU A 192 2.54 10.88 9.42
C LEU A 192 3.12 11.70 10.59
N GLY A 193 4.23 11.26 11.16
CA GLY A 193 4.94 11.99 12.22
C GLY A 193 4.36 11.74 13.61
N ASP A 194 4.92 10.75 14.31
CA ASP A 194 4.70 10.50 15.73
C ASP A 194 5.87 9.70 16.31
N ALA A 195 6.92 10.42 16.73
CA ALA A 195 8.20 9.82 17.08
C ALA A 195 8.12 8.84 18.27
N GLU A 196 7.22 9.08 19.22
CA GLU A 196 7.05 8.20 20.39
C GLU A 196 6.41 6.88 20.00
N THR A 197 5.26 6.94 19.31
CA THR A 197 4.55 5.76 18.80
C THR A 197 5.43 4.96 17.84
N LEU A 198 6.14 5.65 16.94
CA LEU A 198 7.08 5.06 15.99
C LEU A 198 8.23 4.33 16.71
N ARG A 199 8.82 4.94 17.74
CA ARG A 199 9.92 4.34 18.51
C ARG A 199 9.48 3.06 19.20
N ARG A 200 8.34 3.07 19.91
CA ARG A 200 7.80 1.89 20.58
C ARG A 200 7.55 0.73 19.61
N GLY A 201 7.03 1.02 18.42
CA GLY A 201 6.86 0.02 17.37
C GLY A 201 8.17 -0.51 16.81
N THR A 202 9.16 0.35 16.67
CA THR A 202 10.50 -0.04 16.22
C THR A 202 11.17 -0.95 17.25
N ASP A 203 11.04 -0.63 18.55
CA ASP A 203 11.56 -1.45 19.64
C ASP A 203 10.90 -2.84 19.65
N TYR A 204 9.57 -2.91 19.44
CA TYR A 204 8.87 -4.19 19.25
C TYR A 204 9.48 -4.99 18.09
N MET A 205 9.65 -4.38 16.91
CA MET A 205 10.19 -5.05 15.73
C MET A 205 11.59 -5.62 15.95
N MET A 206 12.46 -4.89 16.65
CA MET A 206 13.82 -5.36 16.95
C MET A 206 13.85 -6.63 17.81
N LEU A 207 12.78 -6.89 18.58
CA LEU A 207 12.63 -8.11 19.38
C LEU A 207 12.04 -9.29 18.61
N GLN A 208 11.47 -9.06 17.41
CA GLN A 208 10.81 -10.12 16.62
C GLN A 208 11.74 -10.82 15.63
N GLN A 209 13.00 -10.38 15.51
CA GLN A 209 13.96 -11.01 14.61
C GLN A 209 14.43 -12.35 15.21
N ASP A 210 14.31 -13.44 14.46
CA ASP A 210 14.74 -14.77 14.90
C ASP A 210 16.28 -14.96 14.82
N GLU A 211 16.77 -16.12 15.29
CA GLU A 211 18.20 -16.47 15.27
C GLU A 211 18.81 -16.49 13.85
N GLU A 212 17.98 -16.69 12.82
CA GLU A 212 18.37 -16.67 11.41
C GLU A 212 18.15 -15.30 10.76
N SER A 213 17.89 -14.26 11.55
CA SER A 213 17.59 -12.90 11.10
C SER A 213 16.32 -12.76 10.26
N LYS A 214 15.38 -13.71 10.35
CA LYS A 214 14.09 -13.69 9.65
C LYS A 214 12.99 -13.10 10.53
N PHE A 215 11.94 -12.68 9.84
CA PHE A 215 10.70 -12.20 10.43
C PHE A 215 9.55 -13.11 10.00
N VAL A 216 8.76 -13.58 10.97
CA VAL A 216 7.60 -14.46 10.77
C VAL A 216 6.36 -13.79 11.35
N SER A 217 5.22 -13.97 10.70
CA SER A 217 3.94 -13.44 11.16
C SER A 217 2.83 -14.46 10.92
N ILE A 218 1.65 -14.16 11.47
CA ILE A 218 0.42 -14.85 11.09
C ILE A 218 0.03 -14.55 9.64
N PRO A 219 -0.77 -15.42 8.97
CA PRO A 219 -1.21 -15.19 7.60
C PRO A 219 -2.07 -13.93 7.48
N ASP A 220 -1.68 -13.00 6.61
CA ASP A 220 -2.37 -11.70 6.41
C ASP A 220 -3.30 -11.68 5.19
N GLN A 221 -2.98 -12.39 4.13
CA GLN A 221 -3.74 -12.29 2.87
C GLN A 221 -5.01 -13.15 2.92
N ALA A 222 -6.05 -12.75 2.21
CA ALA A 222 -7.35 -13.44 2.22
C ALA A 222 -7.89 -13.74 0.80
N ALA A 223 -8.05 -15.02 0.44
CA ALA A 223 -8.59 -15.43 -0.87
C ALA A 223 -9.21 -16.85 -0.87
N PRO A 224 -10.48 -17.04 -1.28
CA PRO A 224 -11.51 -15.99 -1.38
C PRO A 224 -11.77 -15.38 0.00
N ARG A 225 -12.12 -14.09 0.06
CA ARG A 225 -12.36 -13.40 1.33
C ARG A 225 -13.49 -14.09 2.14
N PRO A 226 -13.34 -14.34 3.45
CA PRO A 226 -12.24 -13.96 4.33
C PRO A 226 -11.22 -15.10 4.63
N ILE A 227 -11.08 -16.11 3.76
CA ILE A 227 -10.22 -17.28 4.03
C ILE A 227 -8.75 -16.88 4.00
N PRO A 228 -8.00 -17.02 5.12
CA PRO A 228 -6.59 -16.65 5.17
C PRO A 228 -5.73 -17.58 4.30
N TYR A 229 -4.72 -17.01 3.67
CA TYR A 229 -3.61 -17.75 3.08
C TYR A 229 -2.29 -17.04 3.38
N ASP A 230 -1.21 -17.81 3.39
CA ASP A 230 0.09 -17.33 3.82
C ASP A 230 1.05 -17.15 2.65
N VAL A 231 1.76 -16.03 2.66
CA VAL A 231 2.88 -15.74 1.76
C VAL A 231 4.05 -15.30 2.63
N PRO A 232 4.78 -16.25 3.27
CA PRO A 232 5.69 -15.95 4.38
C PRO A 232 6.76 -14.92 4.06
N ILE A 233 7.19 -14.84 2.79
CA ILE A 233 8.22 -13.88 2.37
C ILE A 233 7.76 -12.42 2.49
N LEU A 234 6.45 -12.13 2.42
CA LEU A 234 5.92 -10.78 2.55
C LEU A 234 6.25 -10.18 3.92
N THR A 235 6.20 -10.98 4.99
CA THR A 235 6.56 -10.51 6.33
C THR A 235 7.98 -9.96 6.37
N SER A 236 8.94 -10.70 5.82
CA SER A 236 10.34 -10.25 5.79
C SER A 236 10.52 -9.01 4.90
N ILE A 237 9.83 -8.95 3.76
CA ILE A 237 9.87 -7.78 2.85
C ILE A 237 9.39 -6.52 3.58
N PHE A 238 8.21 -6.57 4.21
CA PHE A 238 7.63 -5.41 4.87
C PHE A 238 8.35 -5.05 6.16
N ALA A 239 8.88 -6.01 6.92
CA ALA A 239 9.70 -5.75 8.09
C ALA A 239 10.96 -4.95 7.72
N LEU A 240 11.68 -5.36 6.68
CA LEU A 240 12.86 -4.66 6.20
C LEU A 240 12.54 -3.27 5.64
N LEU A 241 11.41 -3.13 4.93
CA LEU A 241 10.92 -1.82 4.49
C LEU A 241 10.62 -0.91 5.69
N ALA A 242 9.89 -1.39 6.67
CA ALA A 242 9.56 -0.64 7.88
C ALA A 242 10.82 -0.17 8.63
N LEU A 243 11.80 -1.04 8.80
CA LEU A 243 13.09 -0.69 9.43
C LEU A 243 13.86 0.36 8.63
N LYS A 244 13.83 0.29 7.29
CA LYS A 244 14.43 1.32 6.44
C LYS A 244 13.75 2.68 6.63
N TYR A 245 12.42 2.73 6.64
CA TYR A 245 11.67 3.98 6.79
C TYR A 245 11.81 4.59 8.19
N THR A 246 11.79 3.77 9.24
CA THR A 246 11.97 4.22 10.63
C THR A 246 13.38 4.76 10.88
N ALA A 247 14.41 4.09 10.35
CA ALA A 247 15.80 4.54 10.48
C ALA A 247 16.00 5.96 9.92
N ALA A 248 15.36 6.29 8.79
CA ALA A 248 15.45 7.62 8.19
C ALA A 248 14.88 8.73 9.08
N VAL A 249 13.89 8.42 9.92
CA VAL A 249 13.21 9.39 10.81
C VAL A 249 13.91 9.51 12.16
N ILE A 250 14.49 8.43 12.69
CA ILE A 250 15.10 8.41 14.03
C ILE A 250 16.51 9.02 14.04
N THR A 251 17.19 9.08 12.90
CA THR A 251 18.53 9.68 12.78
C THR A 251 18.54 11.20 12.56
N GLU A 252 17.38 11.81 12.35
CA GLU A 252 17.18 13.27 12.27
C GLU A 252 16.86 13.88 13.65
#